data_AF-A0A3D1K0L6-F1
#
_entry.id   AF-A0A3D1K0L6-F1
#
_cell.length_a   1.000
_cell.length_b   1.000
_cell.length_c   1.000
_cell.angle_alpha   90.00
_cell.angle_beta   90.00
_cell.angle_gamma   90.00
#
_symmetry.space_group_name_H-M   'P 1'
#
loop_
_entity.id
_entity.type
_entity.pdbx_description
1 polymer ?
#
loop_
_entity_poly.entity_id
_entity_poly.type
_entity_poly.pdbx_seq_one_letter_code
_entity_poly.pdbx_strand_id
1 'polypeptide(L)' 'MQAIEFEADVKNSSIKIPGRFSMLESKHLRLVALFDSDTQVSVSKKKVSFIDNLLLNPLKVKNFKPMKREEVYER' A
#
# COMPACT_ATOMS: atom_id res chain seq x y z
N MET A 1 2.36 -9.28 22.47
CA MET A 1 1.63 -8.11 21.92
C MET A 1 0.22 -8.57 21.59
N GLN A 2 -0.81 -7.81 21.96
CA GLN A 2 -2.22 -8.14 21.71
C GLN A 2 -2.80 -7.20 20.65
N ALA A 3 -3.63 -7.73 19.75
CA ALA A 3 -4.33 -6.97 18.73
C ALA A 3 -5.84 -7.07 18.97
N ILE A 4 -6.54 -5.95 18.80
CA ILE A 4 -7.99 -5.87 18.87
C ILE A 4 -8.46 -5.29 17.54
N GLU A 5 -9.33 -6.03 16.86
CA GLU A 5 -9.96 -5.60 15.63
C GLU A 5 -11.34 -5.02 15.93
N PHE A 6 -11.62 -3.85 15.36
CA PHE A 6 -12.92 -3.22 15.42
C PHE A 6 -13.13 -2.31 14.21
N GLU A 7 -14.39 -2.21 13.78
CA GLU A 7 -14.82 -1.24 12.80
C GLU A 7 -15.29 0.04 13.49
N ALA A 8 -14.94 1.19 12.91
CA ALA A 8 -15.37 2.48 13.39
C ALA A 8 -15.36 3.50 12.25
N ASP A 9 -16.34 4.39 12.25
CA ASP A 9 -16.39 5.50 11.31
C ASP A 9 -15.34 6.55 11.65
N VAL A 10 -14.70 7.09 10.62
CA VAL A 10 -13.88 8.30 10.75
C VAL A 10 -14.81 9.51 10.76
N LYS A 11 -14.83 10.26 11.87
CA LYS A 11 -15.55 11.54 11.98
C LYS A 11 -14.57 12.65 12.35
N ASN A 12 -14.62 13.76 11.61
CA ASN A 12 -13.72 14.90 11.82
C ASN A 12 -12.24 14.50 11.90
N SER A 13 -11.78 13.63 10.98
CA SER A 13 -10.41 13.11 10.94
C SER A 13 -9.98 12.33 12.20
N SER A 14 -10.94 11.85 12.99
CA SER A 14 -10.70 11.07 14.21
C SER A 14 -11.49 9.76 14.19
N ILE A 15 -10.91 8.69 14.74
CA ILE A 15 -11.60 7.43 15.01
C ILE A 15 -11.87 7.38 16.51
N LYS A 16 -13.14 7.22 16.88
CA LYS A 16 -13.52 7.07 18.29
C LYS A 16 -13.36 5.61 18.70
N ILE A 17 -12.62 5.37 19.78
CA ILE A 17 -12.51 4.03 20.37
C ILE A 17 -13.89 3.63 20.92
N PRO A 18 -14.45 2.47 20.53
CA PRO A 18 -15.69 1.98 21.09
C PRO A 18 -15.60 1.83 22.62
N GLY A 19 -16.63 2.23 23.37
CA GLY A 19 -16.58 2.26 24.85
C GLY A 19 -16.25 0.92 25.51
N ARG A 20 -16.54 -0.20 24.85
CA ARG A 20 -16.12 -1.55 25.27
C ARG A 20 -14.59 -1.74 25.38
N PHE A 21 -13.82 -0.81 24.81
CA PHE A 21 -12.36 -0.79 24.83
C PHE A 21 -11.81 0.48 25.51
N SER A 22 -12.54 1.09 26.44
CA SER A 22 -12.10 2.28 27.19
C SER A 22 -10.74 2.12 27.87
N MET A 23 -10.36 0.88 28.19
CA MET A 23 -9.02 0.53 28.70
C MET A 23 -7.87 0.97 27.78
N LEU A 24 -8.13 1.19 26.49
CA LEU A 24 -7.13 1.61 25.50
C LEU A 24 -6.84 3.12 25.49
N GLU A 25 -7.72 3.95 26.06
CA GLU A 25 -7.63 5.42 25.96
C GLU A 25 -6.37 6.01 26.61
N SER A 26 -5.82 5.33 27.62
CA SER A 26 -4.62 5.77 28.36
C SER A 26 -3.33 5.11 27.87
N LYS A 27 -3.37 4.34 26.78
CA LYS A 27 -2.24 3.55 26.28
C LYS A 27 -1.67 4.11 24.99
N HIS A 28 -0.38 3.87 24.76
CA HIS A 28 0.23 4.09 23.45
C HIS A 28 -0.11 2.91 22.52
N LEU A 29 -0.76 3.20 21.39
CA LEU A 29 -1.30 2.19 20.48
C LEU A 29 -0.58 2.22 19.12
N ARG A 30 -0.30 1.04 18.57
CA ARG A 30 0.06 0.86 17.16
C ARG A 30 -1.21 0.54 16.38
N LEU A 31 -1.55 1.35 15.39
CA LEU A 31 -2.77 1.21 14.59
C LEU A 31 -2.46 0.58 13.23
N VAL A 32 -3.38 -0.26 12.76
CA VAL A 32 -3.41 -0.80 11.39
C VAL A 32 -4.77 -0.44 10.82
N ALA A 33 -4.79 0.33 9.74
CA ALA A 33 -6.03 0.75 9.08
C ALA A 33 -6.26 -0.10 7.82
N LEU A 34 -7.44 -0.71 7.72
CA LEU A 34 -7.94 -1.39 6.53
C LEU A 34 -9.17 -0.60 6.06
N PHE A 35 -9.28 -0.37 4.76
CA PHE A 35 -10.39 0.35 4.15
C PHE A 35 -10.71 -0.25 2.78
N ASP A 36 -11.97 -0.23 2.39
CA ASP A 36 -12.39 -0.71 1.07
C ASP A 36 -11.92 0.26 -0.03
N SER A 37 -11.29 -0.30 -1.04
CA SER A 37 -10.59 0.45 -2.10
C SER A 37 -11.52 1.10 -3.14
N ASP A 38 -12.83 0.87 -3.07
CA ASP A 38 -13.78 1.40 -4.06
C ASP A 38 -13.92 2.92 -3.97
N THR A 39 -13.64 3.49 -2.80
CA THR A 39 -13.30 4.90 -2.66
C THR A 39 -11.80 5.07 -2.91
N GLN A 40 -11.44 5.42 -4.14
CA GLN A 40 -10.08 5.86 -4.47
C GLN A 40 -9.71 7.08 -3.62
N VAL A 41 -9.15 6.82 -2.45
CA VAL A 41 -8.40 7.80 -1.70
C VAL A 41 -7.25 8.16 -2.62
N SER A 42 -7.20 9.43 -3.00
CA SER A 42 -6.04 10.13 -3.52
C SER A 42 -4.92 10.08 -2.47
N VAL A 43 -4.37 8.88 -2.26
CA VAL A 43 -3.18 8.64 -1.47
C VAL A 43 -2.04 9.25 -2.27
N SER A 44 -1.80 10.53 -1.97
CA SER A 44 -0.52 11.22 -2.04
C SER A 44 0.54 10.43 -2.81
N LYS A 45 0.58 10.61 -4.14
CA LYS A 45 1.64 10.15 -5.06
C LYS A 45 2.53 9.09 -4.43
N LYS A 46 2.05 7.84 -4.29
CA LYS A 46 2.95 6.69 -4.21
C LYS A 46 4.00 6.96 -5.27
N LYS A 47 5.27 7.07 -4.89
CA LYS A 47 6.38 7.16 -5.84
C LYS A 47 6.17 5.99 -6.78
N VAL A 48 5.60 6.25 -7.95
CA VAL A 48 5.29 5.24 -8.96
C VAL A 48 6.62 4.54 -9.16
N SER A 49 6.68 3.25 -8.84
CA SER A 49 7.93 2.51 -8.99
C SER A 49 8.39 2.69 -10.43
N PHE A 50 9.69 2.74 -10.65
CA PHE A 50 10.21 2.81 -12.02
C PHE A 50 9.63 1.69 -12.88
N ILE A 51 9.41 0.51 -12.29
CA ILE A 51 8.75 -0.64 -12.92
C ILE A 51 7.30 -0.32 -13.26
N ASP A 52 6.52 0.26 -12.34
CA ASP A 52 5.12 0.62 -12.58
C ASP A 52 4.99 1.62 -13.73
N ASN A 53 5.93 2.57 -13.83
CA ASN A 53 5.95 3.51 -14.94
C ASN A 53 6.29 2.84 -16.27
N LEU A 54 7.19 1.86 -16.30
CA LEU A 54 7.52 1.10 -17.51
C LEU A 54 6.38 0.21 -18.01
N LEU A 55 5.52 -0.28 -17.10
CA LEU A 55 4.33 -1.05 -17.48
C LEU A 55 3.32 -0.19 -18.24
N LEU A 56 3.12 1.05 -17.79
CA LEU A 56 2.22 2.01 -18.45
C LEU A 56 2.86 2.65 -19.69
N ASN A 57 4.17 2.90 -19.63
CA ASN A 57 4.95 3.58 -20.66
C ASN A 57 6.16 2.72 -21.05
N PRO A 58 5.98 1.69 -21.88
CA PRO A 58 7.07 0.81 -22.27
C PRO A 58 8.15 1.55 -23.07
N LEU A 59 9.41 1.28 -22.76
CA LEU A 59 10.56 1.82 -23.49
C LEU A 59 10.61 1.25 -24.90
N LYS A 60 10.55 2.12 -25.91
CA LYS A 60 10.73 1.76 -27.32
C LYS A 60 12.20 1.93 -27.69
N VAL A 61 12.94 0.82 -27.70
CA VAL A 61 14.36 0.81 -28.08
C VAL A 61 14.49 0.42 -29.55
N LYS A 62 15.18 1.24 -30.34
CA LYS A 62 15.45 0.95 -31.75
C LYS A 62 16.35 -0.29 -31.85
N ASN A 63 15.98 -1.23 -32.73
CA ASN A 63 16.71 -2.48 -32.96
C ASN A 63 16.87 -3.36 -31.69
N PHE A 64 15.89 -3.35 -30.78
CA PHE A 64 15.90 -4.24 -29.62
C PHE A 64 15.94 -5.71 -30.07
N LYS A 65 16.99 -6.42 -29.64
CA LYS A 65 17.13 -7.86 -29.89
C LYS A 65 17.10 -8.59 -28.55
N PRO A 66 16.04 -9.37 -28.25
CA PRO A 66 15.99 -10.14 -27.03
C PRO A 66 17.12 -11.17 -27.04
N MET A 67 17.82 -11.29 -25.92
CA MET A 67 18.80 -12.36 -25.73
C MET A 67 18.09 -13.69 -25.49
N LYS A 68 18.71 -14.77 -25.93
CA LYS A 68 18.24 -16.12 -25.61
C LYS A 68 18.56 -16.46 -24.16
N ARG A 69 17.82 -17.42 -23.61
CA ARG A 69 17.98 -17.84 -22.22
C ARG A 69 19.40 -18.38 -21.98
N GLU A 70 19.91 -19.15 -22.92
CA GLU A 70 21.25 -19.75 -22.86
C GLU A 70 22.33 -18.67 -22.76
N GLU A 71 22.20 -17.57 -23.52
CA GLU A 71 23.13 -16.43 -23.54
C GLU A 71 23.17 -15.65 -22.22
N VAL A 72 22.11 -15.71 -21.40
CA VAL A 72 22.03 -14.99 -20.11
C VAL A 72 22.81 -15.72 -19.02
N TYR A 73 22.91 -17.05 -19.10
CA TYR A 73 23.51 -17.89 -18.06
C TYR A 73 24.97 -18.31 -18.34
N GLU A 74 25.56 -17.90 -19.46
CA GLU A 74 26.98 -18.15 -19.80
C GLU A 74 28.00 -17.28 -19.03
N ARG A 75 27.62 -16.70 -17.89
CA ARG A 75 28.50 -15.87 -17.05
C ARG A 75 29.36 -16.67 -16.07
#